data_AF-A0A1E3V7J1-F1
#
_entry.id   AF-A0A1E3V7J1-F1
#
_cell.length_a   1.000
_cell.length_b   1.000
_cell.length_c   1.000
_cell.angle_alpha   90.00
_cell.angle_beta   90.00
_cell.angle_gamma   90.00
#
_symmetry.space_group_name_H-M   'P 1'
#
loop_
_entity.id
_entity.type
_entity.pdbx_description
1 polymer ?
#
loop_
_entity_poly.entity_id
_entity_poly.type
_entity_poly.pdbx_seq_one_letter_code
_entity_poly.pdbx_strand_id
1 'polypeptide(L)'
;MPDTMPIEDYLAKGGVLSSPANVPPRYRGELLRLMATFIDSELAGSAGFADTINDAPGIQERISAARIVLEKTDHAGKVLKIMETFGADGGRYAVHHPWAERLAREADIGASRQGGDMRLSVFHYPLEGWVDAVVMNVLMGRASVVQLKELSRVSYQPLAEVFRAILPRETRHTELGLAGLVRVVEDKAGRAKAKASVVYWYPRVAESFGHSGSARFETLSRFGLRHTPNETLLAEWRAEVDPQLSALGLN
;
A
#
# COMPACT_ATOMS: atom_id res chain seq x y z
N MET A 1 13.50 38.25 -16.17
CA MET A 1 12.94 36.88 -16.03
C MET A 1 11.71 37.02 -15.17
N PRO A 2 10.52 36.53 -15.56
CA PRO A 2 9.37 36.64 -14.67
C PRO A 2 9.66 35.79 -13.43
N ASP A 3 9.51 36.40 -12.24
CA ASP A 3 9.60 35.74 -10.95
C ASP A 3 8.62 34.57 -10.91
N THR A 4 9.10 33.37 -11.18
CA THR A 4 8.32 32.15 -10.95
C THR A 4 8.29 31.92 -9.45
N MET A 5 7.14 32.19 -8.83
CA MET A 5 6.87 31.90 -7.42
C MET A 5 7.33 30.46 -7.07
N PRO A 6 8.09 30.27 -5.98
CA PRO A 6 8.42 28.93 -5.48
C PRO A 6 7.16 28.08 -5.31
N ILE A 7 7.25 26.79 -5.60
CA ILE A 7 6.07 25.90 -5.57
C ILE A 7 5.49 25.78 -4.16
N GLU A 8 6.36 25.86 -3.16
CA GLU A 8 5.99 25.88 -1.75
C GLU A 8 5.08 27.06 -1.44
N ASP A 9 5.41 28.25 -1.94
CA ASP A 9 4.60 29.46 -1.76
C ASP A 9 3.28 29.41 -2.53
N TYR A 10 3.29 28.81 -3.72
CA TYR A 10 2.07 28.59 -4.52
C TYR A 10 1.09 27.66 -3.79
N LEU A 11 1.59 26.52 -3.29
CA LEU A 11 0.79 25.56 -2.55
C LEU A 11 0.31 26.12 -1.20
N ALA A 12 1.16 26.85 -0.47
CA ALA A 12 0.80 27.49 0.80
C ALA A 12 -0.35 28.52 0.66
N LYS A 13 -0.50 29.12 -0.53
CA LYS A 13 -1.60 30.05 -0.86
C LYS A 13 -2.85 29.34 -1.41
N GLY A 14 -2.91 28.01 -1.36
CA GLY A 14 -4.04 27.21 -1.87
C GLY A 14 -3.98 26.92 -3.37
N GLY A 15 -2.81 27.08 -3.99
CA GLY A 15 -2.60 26.68 -5.38
C GLY A 15 -2.81 25.18 -5.60
N VAL A 16 -3.27 24.81 -6.80
CA VAL A 16 -3.62 23.42 -7.15
C VAL A 16 -2.79 22.96 -8.34
N LEU A 17 -2.10 21.83 -8.19
CA LEU A 17 -1.39 21.18 -9.28
C LEU A 17 -2.31 20.14 -9.95
N SER A 18 -2.44 20.24 -11.27
CA SER A 18 -3.42 19.46 -12.03
C SER A 18 -2.94 19.02 -13.42
N SER A 19 -1.76 19.47 -13.86
CA SER A 19 -1.21 19.15 -15.17
C SER A 19 0.28 18.80 -15.09
N PRO A 20 0.77 17.83 -15.86
CA PRO A 20 2.21 17.56 -15.97
C PRO A 20 3.03 18.80 -16.37
N ALA A 21 2.42 19.76 -17.08
CA ALA A 21 3.09 20.99 -17.51
C ALA A 21 3.34 22.00 -16.36
N ASN A 22 2.62 21.89 -15.25
CA ASN A 22 2.72 22.84 -14.13
C ASN A 22 3.48 22.29 -12.91
N VAL A 23 4.13 21.12 -13.04
CA VAL A 23 4.94 20.52 -11.97
C VAL A 23 6.43 20.83 -12.12
N PRO A 24 7.09 21.39 -11.09
CA PRO A 24 8.54 21.59 -11.12
C PRO A 24 9.33 20.26 -11.14
N PRO A 25 10.57 20.22 -11.67
CA PRO A 25 11.33 18.97 -11.82
C PRO A 25 11.53 18.16 -10.53
N ARG A 26 11.84 18.81 -9.40
CA ARG A 26 12.01 18.12 -8.10
C ARG A 26 10.71 17.51 -7.58
N TYR A 27 9.62 18.26 -7.69
CA TYR A 27 8.28 17.78 -7.36
C TYR A 27 7.88 16.59 -8.25
N ARG A 28 8.10 16.72 -9.58
CA ARG A 28 7.83 15.66 -10.56
C ARG A 28 8.54 14.37 -10.20
N GLY A 29 9.80 14.43 -9.80
CA GLY A 29 10.56 13.25 -9.37
C GLY A 29 9.94 12.53 -8.17
N GLU A 30 9.53 13.27 -7.14
CA GLU A 30 8.87 12.69 -5.97
C GLU A 30 7.47 12.14 -6.28
N LEU A 31 6.69 12.85 -7.10
CA LEU A 31 5.37 12.41 -7.52
C LEU A 31 5.44 11.12 -8.36
N LEU A 32 6.34 11.04 -9.34
CA LEU A 32 6.55 9.83 -10.15
C LEU A 32 6.97 8.65 -9.28
N ARG A 33 7.88 8.88 -8.32
CA ARG A 33 8.33 7.83 -7.41
C ARG A 33 7.20 7.35 -6.48
N LEU A 34 6.32 8.24 -6.04
CA LEU A 34 5.14 7.90 -5.25
C LEU A 34 4.18 7.04 -6.08
N MET A 35 3.86 7.45 -7.31
CA MET A 35 3.02 6.67 -8.23
C MET A 35 3.63 5.29 -8.51
N ALA A 36 4.92 5.21 -8.84
CA ALA A 36 5.62 3.94 -9.07
C ALA A 36 5.58 3.02 -7.84
N THR A 37 5.83 3.57 -6.65
CA THR A 37 5.74 2.79 -5.39
C THR A 37 4.33 2.21 -5.20
N PHE A 38 3.29 2.98 -5.50
CA PHE A 38 1.90 2.52 -5.39
C PHE A 38 1.58 1.46 -6.44
N ILE A 39 1.87 1.72 -7.72
CA ILE A 39 1.59 0.80 -8.84
C ILE A 39 2.27 -0.55 -8.60
N ASP A 40 3.57 -0.55 -8.29
CA ASP A 40 4.35 -1.78 -8.10
C ASP A 40 3.83 -2.59 -6.90
N SER A 41 3.44 -1.90 -5.83
CA SER A 41 2.87 -2.54 -4.64
C SER A 41 1.50 -3.15 -4.90
N GLU A 42 0.64 -2.48 -5.67
CA GLU A 42 -0.66 -3.04 -6.06
C GLU A 42 -0.53 -4.22 -7.01
N LEU A 43 0.40 -4.16 -7.98
CA LEU A 43 0.68 -5.28 -8.88
C LEU A 43 1.30 -6.47 -8.14
N ALA A 44 2.24 -6.22 -7.22
CA ALA A 44 2.81 -7.27 -6.38
C ALA A 44 1.78 -7.87 -5.42
N GLY A 45 0.93 -7.03 -4.81
CA GLY A 45 -0.19 -7.47 -3.98
C GLY A 45 -1.17 -8.34 -4.76
N SER A 46 -1.60 -7.89 -5.94
CA SER A 46 -2.45 -8.65 -6.86
C SER A 46 -1.84 -10.02 -7.19
N ALA A 47 -0.58 -10.03 -7.64
CA ALA A 47 0.12 -11.27 -7.99
C ALA A 47 0.26 -12.23 -6.80
N GLY A 48 0.50 -11.71 -5.59
CA GLY A 48 0.60 -12.53 -4.38
C GLY A 48 -0.71 -13.20 -3.98
N PHE A 49 -1.84 -12.50 -4.13
CA PHE A 49 -3.16 -13.04 -3.79
C PHE A 49 -3.73 -13.95 -4.89
N ALA A 50 -3.19 -13.95 -6.11
CA ALA A 50 -3.68 -14.77 -7.21
C ALA A 50 -3.68 -16.27 -6.87
N ASP A 51 -2.58 -16.79 -6.33
CA ASP A 51 -2.47 -18.21 -5.96
C ASP A 51 -3.37 -18.56 -4.76
N THR A 52 -3.59 -17.61 -3.84
CA THR A 52 -4.42 -17.80 -2.64
C THR A 52 -5.90 -18.07 -2.97
N ILE A 53 -6.35 -17.75 -4.19
CA ILE A 53 -7.68 -18.11 -4.66
C ILE A 53 -7.85 -19.64 -4.66
N ASN A 54 -6.81 -20.40 -5.01
CA ASN A 54 -6.89 -21.86 -5.01
C ASN A 54 -6.80 -22.43 -3.59
N ASP A 55 -6.08 -21.77 -2.69
CA ASP A 55 -5.95 -22.16 -1.28
C ASP A 55 -7.20 -21.88 -0.43
N ALA A 56 -8.10 -21.03 -0.93
CA ALA A 56 -9.29 -20.60 -0.20
C ALA A 56 -10.21 -21.79 0.16
N PRO A 57 -10.69 -21.87 1.42
CA PRO A 57 -11.43 -23.04 1.92
C PRO A 57 -12.87 -23.14 1.39
N GLY A 58 -13.42 -22.04 0.85
CA GLY A 58 -14.83 -21.94 0.47
C GLY A 58 -15.09 -20.97 -0.67
N ILE A 59 -16.32 -20.95 -1.17
CA ILE A 59 -16.72 -20.10 -2.29
C ILE A 59 -16.63 -18.61 -1.92
N GLN A 60 -17.03 -18.23 -0.70
CA GLN A 60 -17.00 -16.83 -0.27
C GLN A 60 -15.58 -16.30 -0.12
N GLU A 61 -14.68 -17.14 0.38
CA GLU A 61 -13.25 -16.87 0.50
C GLU A 61 -12.59 -16.74 -0.88
N ARG A 62 -12.95 -17.62 -1.83
CA ARG A 62 -12.52 -17.51 -3.24
C ARG A 62 -12.97 -16.20 -3.89
N ILE A 63 -14.24 -15.83 -3.71
CA ILE A 63 -14.79 -14.57 -4.21
C ILE A 63 -14.04 -13.38 -3.62
N SER A 64 -13.72 -13.43 -2.32
CA SER A 64 -13.00 -12.34 -1.63
C SER A 64 -11.56 -12.19 -2.15
N ALA A 65 -10.83 -13.30 -2.31
CA ALA A 65 -9.48 -13.27 -2.87
C ALA A 65 -9.47 -12.81 -4.34
N ALA A 66 -10.39 -13.33 -5.17
CA ALA A 66 -10.52 -12.93 -6.57
C ALA A 66 -10.87 -11.43 -6.72
N ARG A 67 -11.69 -10.90 -5.81
CA ARG A 67 -11.99 -9.47 -5.75
C ARG A 67 -10.75 -8.65 -5.46
N ILE A 68 -9.96 -9.02 -4.45
CA ILE A 68 -8.70 -8.33 -4.12
C ILE A 68 -7.78 -8.29 -5.35
N VAL A 69 -7.56 -9.43 -6.02
CA VAL A 69 -6.72 -9.51 -7.22
C VAL A 69 -7.21 -8.58 -8.32
N LEU A 70 -8.51 -8.60 -8.63
CA LEU A 70 -9.10 -7.73 -9.64
C LEU A 70 -8.95 -6.25 -9.27
N GLU A 71 -9.36 -5.87 -8.07
CA GLU A 71 -9.45 -4.47 -7.65
C GLU A 71 -8.05 -3.88 -7.48
N LYS A 72 -7.06 -4.62 -6.96
CA LYS A 72 -5.66 -4.17 -6.92
C LYS A 72 -5.07 -3.92 -8.31
N THR A 73 -5.36 -4.81 -9.26
CA THR A 73 -4.93 -4.61 -10.66
C THR A 73 -5.58 -3.36 -11.27
N ASP A 74 -6.86 -3.11 -10.99
CA ASP A 74 -7.57 -1.88 -11.40
C ASP A 74 -6.97 -0.63 -10.72
N HIS A 75 -6.61 -0.69 -9.44
CA HIS A 75 -5.96 0.41 -8.71
C HIS A 75 -4.62 0.79 -9.35
N ALA A 76 -3.78 -0.20 -9.67
CA ALA A 76 -2.53 0.00 -10.39
C ALA A 76 -2.77 0.67 -11.75
N GLY A 77 -3.75 0.20 -12.53
CA GLY A 77 -4.10 0.76 -13.83
C GLY A 77 -4.54 2.23 -13.77
N LYS A 78 -5.33 2.60 -12.76
CA LYS A 78 -5.78 3.99 -12.56
C LYS A 78 -4.62 4.95 -12.29
N VAL A 79 -3.68 4.56 -11.43
CA VAL A 79 -2.51 5.40 -11.12
C VAL A 79 -1.52 5.40 -12.27
N LEU A 80 -1.34 4.26 -12.96
CA LEU A 80 -0.54 4.18 -14.19
C LEU A 80 -1.06 5.13 -15.26
N LYS A 81 -2.38 5.25 -15.42
CA LYS A 81 -2.99 6.19 -16.37
C LYS A 81 -2.62 7.65 -16.09
N ILE A 82 -2.48 8.02 -14.82
CA ILE A 82 -1.96 9.34 -14.44
C ILE A 82 -0.48 9.44 -14.78
N MET A 83 0.31 8.42 -14.45
CA MET A 83 1.75 8.41 -14.72
C MET A 83 2.08 8.51 -16.23
N GLU A 84 1.25 7.95 -17.11
CA GLU A 84 1.34 8.09 -18.57
C GLU A 84 1.28 9.57 -19.01
N THR A 85 0.53 10.42 -18.31
CA THR A 85 0.45 11.86 -18.65
C THR A 85 1.80 12.57 -18.46
N PHE A 86 2.70 12.01 -17.65
CA PHE A 86 4.07 12.48 -17.47
C PHE A 86 5.07 11.89 -18.47
N GLY A 87 4.59 11.13 -19.46
CA GLY A 87 5.38 10.51 -20.53
C GLY A 87 5.86 9.10 -20.23
N ALA A 88 5.32 8.42 -19.20
CA ALA A 88 5.62 7.01 -18.96
C ALA A 88 4.95 6.13 -20.03
N ASP A 89 5.65 5.08 -20.46
CA ASP A 89 5.08 4.04 -21.33
C ASP A 89 4.36 3.00 -20.46
N GLY A 90 3.04 3.13 -20.34
CA GLY A 90 2.24 2.25 -19.50
C GLY A 90 2.20 0.80 -19.99
N GLY A 91 2.21 0.58 -21.30
CA GLY A 91 2.23 -0.75 -21.89
C GLY A 91 3.50 -1.51 -21.51
N ARG A 92 4.66 -0.83 -21.60
CA ARG A 92 5.94 -1.41 -21.15
C ARG A 92 5.99 -1.57 -19.63
N TYR A 93 5.51 -0.59 -18.87
CA TYR A 93 5.54 -0.63 -17.41
C TYR A 93 4.77 -1.85 -16.85
N ALA A 94 3.58 -2.11 -17.39
CA ALA A 94 2.67 -3.16 -16.92
C ALA A 94 3.28 -4.58 -16.98
N VAL A 95 4.25 -4.81 -17.86
CA VAL A 95 4.85 -6.15 -18.10
C VAL A 95 6.33 -6.24 -17.69
N HIS A 96 6.89 -5.19 -17.07
CA HIS A 96 8.34 -5.07 -16.89
C HIS A 96 8.93 -5.96 -15.78
N HIS A 97 8.13 -6.32 -14.76
CA HIS A 97 8.64 -7.04 -13.58
C HIS A 97 7.87 -8.33 -13.29
N PRO A 98 8.55 -9.37 -12.77
CA PRO A 98 7.91 -10.58 -12.27
C PRO A 98 7.26 -10.30 -10.91
N TRP A 99 6.09 -9.67 -10.90
CA TRP A 99 5.40 -9.25 -9.67
C TRP A 99 5.04 -10.39 -8.71
N ALA A 100 5.03 -11.64 -9.19
CA ALA A 100 4.83 -12.85 -8.38
C ALA A 100 6.11 -13.32 -7.68
N GLU A 101 7.30 -12.83 -8.04
CA GLU A 101 8.55 -13.25 -7.42
C GLU A 101 8.59 -12.87 -5.93
N ARG A 102 9.02 -13.82 -5.10
CA ARG A 102 9.14 -13.71 -3.65
C ARG A 102 10.49 -14.23 -3.18
N LEU A 103 10.95 -13.68 -2.06
CA LEU A 103 12.13 -14.13 -1.34
C LEU A 103 11.82 -15.38 -0.51
N ALA A 104 12.86 -15.98 0.08
CA ALA A 104 12.70 -16.95 1.15
C ALA A 104 11.95 -16.32 2.34
N ARG A 105 11.16 -17.13 3.06
CA ARG A 105 10.33 -16.66 4.17
C ARG A 105 11.15 -16.04 5.29
N GLU A 106 12.34 -16.57 5.55
CA GLU A 106 13.28 -16.14 6.58
C GLU A 106 14.15 -14.95 6.14
N ALA A 107 13.99 -14.44 4.92
CA ALA A 107 14.71 -13.26 4.49
C ALA A 107 14.46 -12.08 5.45
N ASP A 108 15.46 -11.22 5.56
CA ASP A 108 15.37 -9.96 6.29
C ASP A 108 15.95 -8.86 5.41
N ILE A 109 15.07 -8.17 4.70
CA ILE A 109 15.42 -7.01 3.87
C ILE A 109 15.02 -5.68 4.52
N GLY A 110 14.43 -5.73 5.72
CA GLY A 110 13.81 -4.59 6.39
C GLY A 110 12.92 -3.77 5.45
N ALA A 111 13.11 -2.45 5.45
CA ALA A 111 12.43 -1.50 4.57
C ALA A 111 13.15 -1.26 3.21
N SER A 112 14.15 -2.07 2.86
CA SER A 112 14.99 -1.84 1.67
C SER A 112 14.26 -2.17 0.37
N ARG A 113 14.43 -1.32 -0.64
CA ARG A 113 13.99 -1.59 -2.02
C ARG A 113 15.02 -2.41 -2.79
N GLN A 114 14.55 -3.18 -3.77
CA GLN A 114 15.38 -4.09 -4.56
C GLN A 114 15.60 -3.53 -5.97
N GLY A 115 16.70 -2.80 -6.18
CA GLY A 115 17.06 -2.26 -7.50
C GLY A 115 16.03 -1.27 -8.04
N GLY A 116 15.52 -1.53 -9.26
CA GLY A 116 14.51 -0.70 -9.92
C GLY A 116 13.06 -1.01 -9.52
N ASP A 117 12.86 -2.01 -8.66
CA ASP A 117 11.54 -2.39 -8.14
C ASP A 117 11.13 -1.46 -7.00
N MET A 118 10.00 -0.76 -7.18
CA MET A 118 9.53 0.25 -6.24
C MET A 118 8.51 -0.29 -5.24
N ARG A 119 8.15 -1.59 -5.31
CA ARG A 119 7.19 -2.20 -4.38
C ARG A 119 7.65 -2.04 -2.92
N LEU A 120 6.69 -1.97 -2.00
CA LEU A 120 7.00 -2.01 -0.56
C LEU A 120 7.64 -3.34 -0.19
N SER A 121 8.62 -3.31 0.73
CA SER A 121 9.41 -4.50 1.11
C SER A 121 8.53 -5.68 1.55
N VAL A 122 7.41 -5.39 2.21
CA VAL A 122 6.41 -6.37 2.65
C VAL A 122 5.94 -7.30 1.51
N PHE A 123 5.89 -6.83 0.27
CA PHE A 123 5.44 -7.60 -0.90
C PHE A 123 6.53 -8.47 -1.53
N HIS A 124 7.75 -8.48 -1.00
CA HIS A 124 8.76 -9.46 -1.37
C HIS A 124 8.67 -10.75 -0.55
N TYR A 125 7.94 -10.75 0.57
CA TYR A 125 7.80 -11.93 1.43
C TYR A 125 6.70 -12.87 0.92
N PRO A 126 6.91 -14.20 0.99
CA PRO A 126 5.95 -15.17 0.47
C PRO A 126 4.72 -15.31 1.37
N LEU A 127 3.56 -15.54 0.76
CA LEU A 127 2.34 -15.96 1.46
C LEU A 127 2.31 -17.49 1.50
N GLU A 128 2.13 -18.07 2.68
CA GLU A 128 2.08 -19.52 2.86
C GLU A 128 0.68 -19.99 3.27
N GLY A 129 -0.14 -20.25 2.26
CA GLY A 129 -1.49 -20.75 2.40
C GLY A 129 -2.50 -19.71 2.90
N TRP A 130 -3.73 -20.17 3.08
CA TRP A 130 -4.89 -19.30 3.29
C TRP A 130 -4.82 -18.44 4.57
N VAL A 131 -4.46 -19.04 5.71
CA VAL A 131 -4.46 -18.32 7.00
C VAL A 131 -3.42 -17.19 7.00
N ASP A 132 -2.25 -17.44 6.42
CA ASP A 132 -1.18 -16.46 6.30
C ASP A 132 -1.62 -15.28 5.42
N ALA A 133 -2.26 -15.57 4.28
CA ALA A 133 -2.82 -14.58 3.38
C ALA A 133 -3.93 -13.72 4.04
N VAL A 134 -4.80 -14.34 4.85
CA VAL A 134 -5.84 -13.61 5.60
C VAL A 134 -5.23 -12.67 6.63
N VAL A 135 -4.25 -13.14 7.40
CA VAL A 135 -3.57 -12.30 8.41
C VAL A 135 -2.81 -11.15 7.74
N MET A 136 -2.08 -11.43 6.67
CA MET A 136 -1.42 -10.39 5.87
C MET A 136 -2.44 -9.36 5.36
N ASN A 137 -3.57 -9.79 4.80
CA ASN A 137 -4.62 -8.89 4.31
C ASN A 137 -5.19 -8.00 5.42
N VAL A 138 -5.39 -8.53 6.63
CA VAL A 138 -5.87 -7.72 7.76
C VAL A 138 -4.83 -6.67 8.15
N LEU A 139 -3.58 -7.08 8.38
CA LEU A 139 -2.54 -6.17 8.86
C LEU A 139 -2.16 -5.14 7.81
N MET A 140 -1.82 -5.58 6.59
CA MET A 140 -1.43 -4.72 5.49
C MET A 140 -2.62 -3.93 4.95
N GLY A 141 -3.83 -4.49 4.91
CA GLY A 141 -5.03 -3.77 4.51
C GLY A 141 -5.30 -2.56 5.41
N ARG A 142 -5.19 -2.72 6.74
CA ARG A 142 -5.28 -1.58 7.67
C ARG A 142 -4.18 -0.56 7.42
N ALA A 143 -2.94 -1.00 7.17
CA ALA A 143 -1.83 -0.11 6.86
C ALA A 143 -2.09 0.68 5.56
N SER A 144 -2.56 0.01 4.51
CA SER A 144 -2.94 0.61 3.23
C SER A 144 -4.06 1.65 3.41
N VAL A 145 -5.06 1.38 4.25
CA VAL A 145 -6.13 2.35 4.55
C VAL A 145 -5.59 3.62 5.22
N VAL A 146 -4.75 3.47 6.25
CA VAL A 146 -4.11 4.62 6.92
C VAL A 146 -3.25 5.42 5.92
N GLN A 147 -2.44 4.74 5.12
CA GLN A 147 -1.59 5.38 4.10
C GLN A 147 -2.42 6.04 2.99
N LEU A 148 -3.51 5.42 2.52
CA LEU A 148 -4.37 5.99 1.48
C LEU A 148 -5.19 7.19 1.97
N LYS A 149 -5.62 7.23 3.23
CA LYS A 149 -6.23 8.43 3.83
C LYS A 149 -5.27 9.62 3.76
N GLU A 150 -4.01 9.41 4.11
CA GLU A 150 -2.94 10.39 4.01
C GLU A 150 -2.68 10.80 2.54
N LEU A 151 -2.53 9.81 1.64
CA LEU A 151 -2.23 10.05 0.22
C LEU A 151 -3.41 10.68 -0.54
N SER A 152 -4.65 10.52 -0.08
CA SER A 152 -5.83 11.21 -0.62
C SER A 152 -5.79 12.74 -0.49
N ARG A 153 -4.77 13.26 0.20
CA ARG A 153 -4.49 14.68 0.41
C ARG A 153 -3.28 15.19 -0.37
N VAL A 154 -2.68 14.39 -1.26
CA VAL A 154 -1.55 14.87 -2.07
C VAL A 154 -1.93 16.13 -2.87
N SER A 155 -0.98 17.04 -3.02
CA SER A 155 -1.18 18.32 -3.70
C SER A 155 -1.40 18.22 -5.22
N TYR A 156 -1.12 17.05 -5.83
CA TYR A 156 -1.46 16.78 -7.22
C TYR A 156 -2.88 16.22 -7.32
N GLN A 157 -3.81 17.09 -7.71
CA GLN A 157 -5.24 16.83 -7.62
C GLN A 157 -5.72 15.57 -8.37
N PRO A 158 -5.26 15.28 -9.62
CA PRO A 158 -5.69 14.07 -10.31
C PRO A 158 -5.36 12.78 -9.55
N LEU A 159 -4.21 12.75 -8.87
CA LEU A 159 -3.79 11.60 -8.07
C LEU A 159 -4.57 11.51 -6.75
N ALA A 160 -4.79 12.65 -6.09
CA ALA A 160 -5.61 12.70 -4.88
C ALA A 160 -7.03 12.17 -5.12
N GLU A 161 -7.64 12.53 -6.26
CA GLU A 161 -8.97 12.06 -6.66
C GLU A 161 -9.00 10.55 -6.90
N VAL A 162 -7.99 10.00 -7.59
CA VAL A 162 -7.87 8.55 -7.77
C VAL A 162 -7.72 7.83 -6.43
N PHE A 163 -6.90 8.33 -5.50
CA PHE A 163 -6.78 7.72 -4.18
C PHE A 163 -8.07 7.78 -3.37
N ARG A 164 -8.83 8.88 -3.43
CA ARG A 164 -10.16 8.97 -2.80
C ARG A 164 -11.14 7.95 -3.37
N ALA A 165 -11.06 7.65 -4.67
CA ALA A 165 -11.90 6.65 -5.31
C ALA A 165 -11.48 5.21 -4.97
N ILE A 166 -10.19 4.98 -4.69
CA ILE A 166 -9.64 3.66 -4.31
C ILE A 166 -9.91 3.34 -2.84
N LEU A 167 -9.83 4.33 -1.95
CA LEU A 167 -9.88 4.14 -0.49
C LEU A 167 -11.08 3.30 0.01
N PRO A 168 -12.34 3.50 -0.46
CA PRO A 168 -13.46 2.67 -0.01
C PRO A 168 -13.31 1.18 -0.36
N ARG A 169 -12.67 0.88 -1.50
CA ARG A 169 -12.42 -0.51 -1.95
C ARG A 169 -11.36 -1.20 -1.10
N GLU A 170 -10.24 -0.52 -0.83
CA GLU A 170 -9.20 -1.03 0.08
C GLU A 170 -9.72 -1.19 1.53
N THR A 171 -10.61 -0.29 1.96
CA THR A 171 -11.31 -0.44 3.25
C THR A 171 -12.13 -1.72 3.26
N ARG A 172 -12.86 -2.00 2.17
CA ARG A 172 -13.67 -3.22 2.04
C ARG A 172 -12.81 -4.49 2.01
N HIS A 173 -11.64 -4.48 1.35
CA HIS A 173 -10.70 -5.62 1.39
C HIS A 173 -10.32 -5.99 2.82
N THR A 174 -10.05 -4.98 3.64
CA THR A 174 -9.65 -5.14 5.04
C THR A 174 -10.80 -5.68 5.90
N GLU A 175 -12.02 -5.19 5.68
CA GLU A 175 -13.22 -5.70 6.37
C GLU A 175 -13.49 -7.17 6.05
N LEU A 176 -13.37 -7.57 4.78
CA LEU A 176 -13.50 -8.96 4.34
C LEU A 176 -12.41 -9.84 4.95
N GLY A 177 -11.17 -9.34 5.00
CA GLY A 177 -10.06 -10.00 5.69
C GLY A 177 -10.36 -10.25 7.17
N LEU A 178 -10.86 -9.24 7.87
CA LEU A 178 -11.20 -9.36 9.30
C LEU A 178 -12.34 -10.36 9.52
N ALA A 179 -13.38 -10.32 8.69
CA ALA A 179 -14.46 -11.31 8.74
C ALA A 179 -13.95 -12.73 8.50
N GLY A 180 -13.01 -12.91 7.57
CA GLY A 180 -12.32 -14.19 7.34
C GLY A 180 -11.50 -14.63 8.56
N LEU A 181 -10.76 -13.70 9.17
CA LEU A 181 -9.94 -13.99 10.34
C LEU A 181 -10.78 -14.41 11.56
N VAL A 182 -11.94 -13.78 11.78
CA VAL A 182 -12.89 -14.17 12.83
C VAL A 182 -13.27 -15.65 12.69
N ARG A 183 -13.59 -16.11 11.48
CA ARG A 183 -13.91 -17.53 11.22
C ARG A 183 -12.69 -18.44 11.44
N VAL A 184 -11.50 -18.01 11.01
CA VAL A 184 -10.26 -18.80 11.18
C VAL A 184 -9.98 -19.07 12.66
N VAL A 185 -10.23 -18.11 13.56
CA VAL A 185 -9.90 -18.26 14.98
C VAL A 185 -10.95 -19.03 15.79
N GLU A 186 -12.09 -19.40 15.20
CA GLU A 186 -13.08 -20.29 15.82
C GLU A 186 -12.48 -21.70 16.02
N ASP A 187 -11.62 -22.13 15.10
CA ASP A 187 -10.85 -23.37 15.23
C ASP A 187 -9.52 -23.16 15.99
N LYS A 188 -9.14 -24.13 16.83
CA LYS A 188 -7.90 -24.06 17.62
C LYS A 188 -6.65 -24.10 16.74
N ALA A 189 -6.64 -24.92 15.69
CA ALA A 189 -5.49 -25.02 14.80
C ALA A 189 -5.38 -23.77 13.91
N GLY A 190 -6.52 -23.25 13.42
CA GLY A 190 -6.62 -21.97 12.73
C GLY A 190 -6.09 -20.81 13.57
N ARG A 191 -6.48 -20.73 14.85
CA ARG A 191 -5.97 -19.72 15.79
C ARG A 191 -4.45 -19.81 15.99
N ALA A 192 -3.90 -21.02 16.15
CA ALA A 192 -2.45 -21.20 16.30
C ALA A 192 -1.68 -20.74 15.06
N LYS A 193 -2.18 -21.08 13.86
CA LYS A 193 -1.60 -20.60 12.58
C LYS A 193 -1.71 -19.08 12.45
N ALA A 194 -2.84 -18.50 12.82
CA ALA A 194 -3.05 -17.06 12.78
C ALA A 194 -2.07 -16.32 13.71
N LYS A 195 -1.85 -16.82 14.95
CA LYS A 195 -0.84 -16.26 15.86
C LYS A 195 0.56 -16.26 15.26
N ALA A 196 1.00 -17.38 14.70
CA ALA A 196 2.31 -17.47 14.05
C ALA A 196 2.44 -16.49 12.87
N SER A 197 1.36 -16.36 12.09
CA SER A 197 1.30 -15.42 10.97
C SER A 197 1.33 -13.95 11.45
N VAL A 198 0.69 -13.62 12.57
CA VAL A 198 0.73 -12.27 13.17
C VAL A 198 2.16 -11.94 13.61
N VAL A 199 2.84 -12.85 14.30
CA VAL A 199 4.25 -12.68 14.70
C VAL A 199 5.14 -12.42 13.47
N TYR A 200 4.86 -13.09 12.35
CA TYR A 200 5.60 -12.94 11.11
C TYR A 200 5.33 -11.60 10.41
N TRP A 201 4.06 -11.25 10.21
CA TRP A 201 3.65 -10.11 9.39
C TRP A 201 3.65 -8.77 10.12
N TYR A 202 3.34 -8.74 11.42
CA TYR A 202 3.22 -7.50 12.17
C TYR A 202 4.46 -6.59 12.05
N PRO A 203 5.70 -7.05 12.34
CA PRO A 203 6.89 -6.20 12.19
C PRO A 203 7.12 -5.76 10.74
N ARG A 204 6.91 -6.66 9.76
CA ARG A 204 7.10 -6.37 8.33
C ARG A 204 6.10 -5.34 7.79
N VAL A 205 4.87 -5.38 8.26
CA VAL A 205 3.85 -4.37 7.93
C VAL A 205 4.18 -3.05 8.61
N ALA A 206 4.63 -3.06 9.87
CA ALA A 206 5.05 -1.85 10.58
C ALA A 206 6.20 -1.14 9.87
N GLU A 207 7.15 -1.87 9.29
CA GLU A 207 8.25 -1.31 8.49
C GLU A 207 7.79 -0.54 7.24
N SER A 208 6.60 -0.85 6.71
CA SER A 208 6.05 -0.16 5.52
C SER A 208 5.79 1.33 5.75
N PHE A 209 5.62 1.75 7.01
CA PHE A 209 5.47 3.16 7.37
C PHE A 209 6.80 3.94 7.27
N GLY A 210 7.94 3.24 7.28
CA GLY A 210 9.27 3.81 7.26
C GLY A 210 9.74 4.34 8.61
N HIS A 211 11.00 4.76 8.66
CA HIS A 211 11.67 5.24 9.88
C HIS A 211 11.15 6.60 10.35
N SER A 212 11.20 6.83 11.67
CA SER A 212 10.93 8.13 12.29
C SER A 212 12.00 9.16 11.92
N GLY A 213 11.63 10.45 11.96
CA GLY A 213 12.57 11.54 11.68
C GLY A 213 13.14 11.54 10.26
N SER A 214 12.44 10.98 9.28
CA SER A 214 12.90 10.91 7.90
C SER A 214 13.10 12.29 7.30
N ALA A 215 14.34 12.64 6.91
CA ALA A 215 14.64 13.90 6.20
C ALA A 215 13.85 14.04 4.88
N ARG A 216 13.41 12.91 4.30
CA ARG A 216 12.54 12.91 3.12
C ARG A 216 11.14 13.43 3.41
N PHE A 217 10.61 13.16 4.61
CA PHE A 217 9.29 13.63 5.03
C PHE A 217 9.19 15.15 4.94
N GLU A 218 10.18 15.89 5.46
CA GLU A 218 10.21 17.36 5.41
C GLU A 218 10.09 17.91 3.99
N THR A 219 10.78 17.26 3.04
CA THR A 219 10.72 17.66 1.62
C THR A 219 9.35 17.36 1.01
N LEU A 220 8.81 16.16 1.26
CA LEU A 220 7.48 15.77 0.79
C LEU A 220 6.37 16.62 1.42
N SER A 221 6.55 17.04 2.67
CA SER A 221 5.65 17.92 3.41
C SER A 221 5.55 19.30 2.77
N ARG A 222 6.69 19.93 2.45
CA ARG A 222 6.72 21.20 1.71
C ARG A 222 6.08 21.12 0.32
N PHE A 223 6.16 19.95 -0.31
CA PHE A 223 5.46 19.69 -1.57
C PHE A 223 3.99 19.31 -1.39
N GLY A 224 3.47 19.17 -0.17
CA GLY A 224 2.11 18.69 0.08
C GLY A 224 1.87 17.26 -0.44
N LEU A 225 2.92 16.47 -0.63
CA LEU A 225 2.84 15.05 -1.01
C LEU A 225 2.75 14.12 0.22
N ARG A 226 3.11 14.65 1.39
CA ARG A 226 2.91 14.07 2.72
C ARG A 226 2.49 15.18 3.67
N HIS A 227 1.86 14.84 4.77
CA HIS A 227 1.31 15.74 5.77
C HIS A 227 1.55 15.22 7.18
N THR A 228 1.54 13.90 7.35
CA THR A 228 1.60 13.24 8.64
C THR A 228 2.92 12.45 8.78
N PRO A 229 3.71 12.65 9.85
CA PRO A 229 4.95 11.91 10.09
C PRO A 229 4.74 10.39 10.12
N ASN A 230 5.78 9.64 9.76
CA ASN A 230 5.71 8.18 9.66
C ASN A 230 5.35 7.52 10.99
N GLU A 231 5.95 7.99 12.09
CA GLU A 231 5.70 7.52 13.45
C GLU A 231 4.26 7.74 13.91
N THR A 232 3.62 8.83 13.46
CA THR A 232 2.22 9.13 13.78
C THR A 232 1.29 8.19 13.03
N LEU A 233 1.54 7.94 11.74
CA LEU A 233 0.78 6.96 10.95
C LEU A 233 0.94 5.53 11.48
N LEU A 234 2.17 5.16 11.89
CA LEU A 234 2.43 3.87 12.53
C LEU A 234 1.65 3.74 13.85
N ALA A 235 1.63 4.78 14.67
CA ALA A 235 0.87 4.80 15.91
C ALA A 235 -0.64 4.69 15.68
N GLU A 236 -1.18 5.37 14.66
CA GLU A 236 -2.58 5.23 14.24
C GLU A 236 -2.90 3.77 13.85
N TRP A 237 -2.06 3.17 13.00
CA TRP A 237 -2.25 1.78 12.60
C TRP A 237 -2.23 0.81 13.79
N ARG A 238 -1.29 0.97 14.73
CA ARG A 238 -1.24 0.17 15.97
C ARG A 238 -2.51 0.33 16.80
N ALA A 239 -2.96 1.57 16.98
CA ALA A 239 -4.19 1.87 17.71
C ALA A 239 -5.45 1.25 17.07
N GLU A 240 -5.46 1.09 15.74
CA GLU A 240 -6.56 0.40 15.04
C GLU A 240 -6.45 -1.14 15.12
N VAL A 241 -5.24 -1.71 14.99
CA VAL A 241 -5.04 -3.15 14.82
C VAL A 241 -4.88 -3.92 16.13
N ASP A 242 -4.19 -3.36 17.12
CA ASP A 242 -3.90 -4.04 18.39
C ASP A 242 -5.17 -4.43 19.17
N PRO A 243 -6.23 -3.58 19.25
CA PRO A 243 -7.48 -3.98 19.88
C PRO A 243 -8.20 -5.12 19.13
N GLN A 244 -8.09 -5.15 17.80
CA GLN A 244 -8.69 -6.22 16.98
C GLN A 244 -7.98 -7.56 17.23
N LEU A 245 -6.64 -7.55 17.25
CA LEU A 245 -5.85 -8.74 17.58
C LEU A 245 -6.12 -9.22 19.01
N SER A 246 -6.24 -8.30 19.97
CA SER A 246 -6.63 -8.58 21.37
C SER A 246 -7.97 -9.28 21.46
N ALA A 247 -8.99 -8.77 20.77
CA ALA A 247 -10.33 -9.34 20.80
C ALA A 247 -10.38 -10.76 20.22
N LEU A 248 -9.49 -11.07 19.28
CA LEU A 248 -9.35 -12.41 18.67
C LEU A 248 -8.35 -13.30 19.43
N GLY A 249 -7.72 -12.77 20.49
CA GLY A 249 -6.71 -13.45 21.29
C GLY A 249 -5.46 -13.83 20.49
N LEU A 250 -5.02 -12.97 19.56
CA LEU A 250 -3.93 -13.22 18.60
C LEU A 250 -2.60 -12.54 18.91
N ASN A 251 -2.58 -11.64 19.89
CA ASN A 251 -1.39 -10.97 20.43
C ASN A 251 -0.96 -11.54 21.78
#